data_AF-A0A1B9NE84-F1
#
_entry.id   AF-A0A1B9NE84-F1
#
_cell.length_a   1.000
_cell.length_b   1.000
_cell.length_c   1.000
_cell.angle_alpha   90.00
_cell.angle_beta   90.00
_cell.angle_gamma   90.00
#
_symmetry.space_group_name_H-M   'P 1'
#
loop_
_entity.id
_entity.type
_entity.pdbx_description
1 polymer ?
#
loop_
_entity_poly.entity_id
_entity_poly.type
_entity_poly.pdbx_seq_one_letter_code
_entity_poly.pdbx_strand_id
1 'polypeptide(L)'
;MKMNIEEERFKYQTDYLKKKPRACFWILQKLRDDVLDSFSQEQRVSIACSNNHSLRVKILCDYFSSPETPISLSSLISEWNEIEKKTKPFQWIDIKNKDQVYWFYMHIRRKINSNNYDFTAITDLVHMELSELYYIAHYIFDDWSSSQESKELLQIKMKKNWEQKKYRDKVKGKKVLNIYLESKVKDELKKLAKENNKTITDFVENLIQKEVKLVNERKRREENINKMNKNRRPLRDCS
;
A
#
# COMPACT_ATOMS: atom_id res chain seq x y z
N MET A 1 44.76 -10.48 21.93
CA MET A 1 44.39 -9.22 21.25
C MET A 1 43.47 -9.41 20.04
N LYS A 2 43.67 -10.44 19.18
CA LYS A 2 42.79 -10.72 18.03
C LYS A 2 41.34 -11.13 18.38
N MET A 3 41.13 -11.95 19.42
CA MET A 3 39.78 -12.37 19.86
C MET A 3 38.85 -11.19 20.19
N ASN A 4 39.38 -10.14 20.83
CA ASN A 4 38.58 -8.96 21.20
C ASN A 4 38.09 -8.17 19.97
N ILE A 5 38.88 -8.16 18.89
CA ILE A 5 38.53 -7.45 17.64
C ILE A 5 37.43 -8.21 16.87
N GLU A 6 37.48 -9.54 16.86
CA GLU A 6 36.45 -10.36 16.19
C GLU A 6 35.12 -10.32 16.93
N GLU A 7 35.14 -10.37 18.27
CA GLU A 7 33.94 -10.20 19.11
C GLU A 7 33.32 -8.81 18.95
N GLU A 8 34.14 -7.74 18.97
CA GLU A 8 33.67 -6.37 18.72
C GLU A 8 33.09 -6.20 17.31
N ARG A 9 33.72 -6.80 16.29
CA ARG A 9 33.23 -6.78 14.91
C ARG A 9 31.89 -7.49 14.79
N PHE A 10 31.75 -8.67 15.38
CA PHE A 10 30.49 -9.42 15.37
C PHE A 10 29.38 -8.65 16.09
N LYS A 11 29.68 -8.06 17.25
CA LYS A 11 28.75 -7.19 17.97
C LYS A 11 28.28 -6.00 17.12
N TYR A 12 29.20 -5.32 16.43
CA TYR A 12 28.84 -4.23 15.53
C TYR A 12 27.89 -4.68 14.41
N GLN A 13 28.15 -5.84 13.80
CA GLN A 13 27.33 -6.38 12.72
C GLN A 13 25.94 -6.80 13.21
N THR A 14 25.84 -7.44 14.38
CA THR A 14 24.54 -7.80 14.97
C THR A 14 23.73 -6.55 15.35
N ASP A 15 24.37 -5.50 15.86
CA ASP A 15 23.71 -4.22 16.15
C ASP A 15 23.27 -3.48 14.87
N TYR A 16 24.02 -3.63 13.78
CA TYR A 16 23.59 -3.15 12.46
C TYR A 16 22.29 -3.83 12.01
N LEU A 17 22.21 -5.17 12.09
CA LEU A 17 21.02 -5.93 11.69
C LEU A 17 19.79 -5.55 12.53
N LYS A 18 19.95 -5.37 13.85
CA LYS A 18 18.87 -4.92 14.74
C LYS A 18 18.25 -3.60 14.29
N LYS A 19 19.06 -2.67 13.80
CA LYS A 19 18.62 -1.33 13.35
C LYS A 19 18.07 -1.30 11.92
N LYS A 20 18.31 -2.35 11.12
CA LYS A 20 18.01 -2.37 9.68
C LYS A 20 17.13 -3.57 9.30
N PRO A 21 15.80 -3.49 9.51
CA PRO A 21 14.89 -4.61 9.24
C PRO A 21 14.91 -5.14 7.80
N ARG A 22 15.01 -4.24 6.81
CA ARG A 22 15.08 -4.62 5.40
C ARG A 22 16.38 -5.35 5.06
N ALA A 23 17.51 -4.89 5.60
CA ALA A 23 18.81 -5.56 5.43
C ALA A 23 18.79 -6.95 6.07
N CYS A 24 18.27 -7.04 7.29
CA CYS A 24 18.10 -8.30 7.99
C CYS A 24 17.21 -9.29 7.23
N PHE A 25 16.12 -8.81 6.63
CA PHE A 25 15.25 -9.64 5.79
C PHE A 25 15.98 -10.12 4.53
N TRP A 26 16.64 -9.21 3.80
CA TRP A 26 17.35 -9.54 2.57
C TRP A 26 18.46 -10.57 2.81
N ILE A 27 19.27 -10.40 3.85
CA ILE A 27 20.35 -11.32 4.21
C ILE A 27 19.80 -12.72 4.51
N LEU A 28 18.69 -12.81 5.25
CA LEU A 28 18.08 -14.09 5.57
C LEU A 28 17.56 -14.81 4.31
N GLN A 29 16.92 -14.08 3.39
CA GLN A 29 16.45 -14.67 2.13
C GLN A 29 17.62 -15.06 1.23
N LYS A 30 18.71 -14.30 1.20
CA LYS A 30 19.91 -14.71 0.45
C LYS A 30 20.54 -15.98 0.98
N LEU A 31 20.67 -16.12 2.30
CA LEU A 31 21.13 -17.38 2.88
C LEU A 31 20.20 -18.54 2.54
N ARG A 32 18.88 -18.29 2.53
CA ARG A 32 17.89 -19.28 2.12
C ARG A 32 18.05 -19.68 0.66
N ASP A 33 18.32 -18.76 -0.25
CA ASP A 33 18.41 -19.07 -1.68
C ASP A 33 19.77 -19.68 -2.06
N ASP A 34 20.86 -19.20 -1.46
CA ASP A 34 22.23 -19.58 -1.85
C ASP A 34 22.76 -20.80 -1.08
N VAL A 35 22.28 -21.05 0.15
CA VAL A 35 22.90 -22.04 1.05
C VAL A 35 21.90 -22.86 1.85
N LEU A 36 20.65 -22.98 1.40
CA LEU A 36 19.60 -23.74 2.09
C LEU A 36 20.05 -25.12 2.54
N ASP A 37 20.84 -25.78 1.68
CA ASP A 37 21.26 -27.15 1.90
C ASP A 37 22.30 -27.32 3.01
N SER A 38 22.99 -26.25 3.39
CA SER A 38 23.90 -26.23 4.53
C SER A 38 23.19 -26.13 5.89
N PHE A 39 21.91 -25.72 5.89
CA PHE A 39 21.15 -25.58 7.14
C PHE A 39 20.65 -26.93 7.63
N SER A 40 20.76 -27.14 8.95
CA SER A 40 20.06 -28.23 9.64
C SER A 40 18.54 -28.11 9.47
N GLN A 41 17.82 -29.22 9.66
CA GLN A 41 16.36 -29.22 9.55
C GLN A 41 15.69 -28.22 10.51
N GLU A 42 16.21 -28.08 11.73
CA GLU A 42 15.72 -27.12 12.73
C GLU A 42 15.93 -25.66 12.28
N GLN A 43 17.09 -25.37 11.68
CA GLN A 43 17.36 -24.04 11.13
C GLN A 43 16.48 -23.73 9.91
N ARG A 44 16.26 -24.70 9.01
CA ARG A 44 15.35 -24.53 7.86
C ARG A 44 13.91 -24.21 8.32
N VAL A 45 13.43 -24.91 9.35
CA VAL A 45 12.11 -24.62 9.96
C VAL A 45 12.10 -23.23 10.58
N SER A 46 13.14 -22.86 11.33
CA SER A 46 13.24 -21.53 11.94
C SER A 46 13.23 -20.41 10.90
N ILE A 47 13.93 -20.57 9.78
CA ILE A 47 13.94 -19.64 8.65
C ILE A 47 12.55 -19.55 8.02
N ALA A 48 11.91 -20.68 7.74
CA ALA A 48 10.57 -20.72 7.14
C ALA A 48 9.51 -20.06 8.03
N CYS A 49 9.63 -20.19 9.35
CA CYS A 49 8.71 -19.61 10.32
C CYS A 49 9.08 -18.18 10.76
N SER A 50 10.12 -17.57 10.18
CA SER A 50 10.62 -16.27 10.59
C SER A 50 9.72 -15.11 10.12
N ASN A 51 8.64 -14.87 10.84
CA ASN A 51 7.60 -13.89 10.50
C ASN A 51 7.79 -12.50 11.12
N ASN A 52 8.90 -12.24 11.83
CA ASN A 52 9.17 -10.94 12.43
C ASN A 52 10.66 -10.63 12.50
N HIS A 53 10.97 -9.34 12.64
CA HIS A 53 12.35 -8.84 12.64
C HIS A 53 13.22 -9.40 13.77
N SER A 54 12.70 -9.47 14.99
CA SER A 54 13.44 -9.95 16.15
C SER A 54 13.88 -11.40 15.97
N LEU A 55 13.00 -12.25 15.42
CA LEU A 55 13.29 -13.64 15.14
C LEU A 55 14.33 -13.78 14.02
N ARG A 56 14.25 -12.98 12.96
CA ARG A 56 15.29 -12.95 11.90
C ARG A 56 16.67 -12.62 12.47
N VAL A 57 16.75 -11.59 13.31
CA VAL A 57 18.01 -11.20 13.94
C VAL A 57 18.58 -12.35 14.75
N LYS A 58 17.75 -13.01 15.57
CA LYS A 58 18.19 -14.16 16.37
C LYS A 58 18.74 -15.27 15.48
N ILE A 59 18.00 -15.69 14.46
CA ILE A 59 18.42 -16.76 13.52
C ILE A 59 19.76 -16.42 12.86
N LEU A 60 19.93 -15.18 12.38
CA LEU A 60 21.19 -14.75 11.77
C LEU A 60 22.34 -14.74 12.79
N CYS A 61 22.10 -14.26 14.01
CA CYS A 61 23.11 -14.28 15.07
C CYS A 61 23.54 -15.71 15.40
N ASP A 62 22.58 -16.62 15.57
CA ASP A 62 22.85 -18.02 15.89
C ASP A 62 23.64 -18.70 14.75
N TYR A 63 23.28 -18.44 13.49
CA TYR A 63 23.99 -18.98 12.32
C TYR A 63 25.44 -18.50 12.24
N PHE A 64 25.66 -17.18 12.32
CA PHE A 64 27.01 -16.60 12.18
C PHE A 64 27.87 -16.67 13.44
N SER A 65 27.32 -17.16 14.56
CA SER A 65 28.12 -17.50 15.75
C SER A 65 28.88 -18.82 15.55
N SER A 66 28.51 -19.63 14.56
CA SER A 66 29.23 -20.86 14.21
C SER A 66 30.55 -20.53 13.50
N PRO A 67 31.67 -21.15 13.86
CA PRO A 67 32.98 -20.87 13.27
C PRO A 67 33.12 -21.28 11.79
N GLU A 68 32.23 -22.15 11.29
CA GLU A 68 32.29 -22.71 9.94
C GLU A 68 31.09 -22.31 9.07
N THR A 69 30.86 -21.00 8.91
CA THR A 69 29.87 -20.53 7.93
C THR A 69 30.49 -20.41 6.53
N PRO A 70 29.87 -20.98 5.48
CA PRO A 70 30.39 -20.93 4.11
C PRO A 70 30.41 -19.51 3.52
N ILE A 71 29.61 -18.59 4.08
CA ILE A 71 29.53 -17.19 3.66
C ILE A 71 29.82 -16.28 4.85
N SER A 72 30.56 -15.20 4.63
CA SER A 72 30.82 -14.19 5.67
C SER A 72 29.68 -13.18 5.77
N LEU A 73 29.18 -12.93 6.98
CA LEU A 73 28.23 -11.84 7.26
C LEU A 73 28.74 -10.47 6.77
N SER A 74 30.06 -10.25 6.83
CA SER A 74 30.67 -9.01 6.35
C SER A 74 30.52 -8.79 4.85
N SER A 75 30.59 -9.87 4.07
CA SER A 75 30.41 -9.83 2.62
C SER A 75 28.95 -9.51 2.28
N LEU A 76 28.00 -10.16 2.94
CA LEU A 76 26.56 -9.91 2.74
C LEU A 76 26.15 -8.49 3.14
N ILE A 77 26.69 -7.96 4.24
CA ILE A 77 26.45 -6.55 4.64
C ILE A 77 27.03 -5.60 3.59
N SER A 78 28.20 -5.89 3.03
CA SER A 78 28.81 -5.07 1.98
C SER A 78 27.95 -5.07 0.71
N GLU A 79 27.47 -6.24 0.29
CA GLU A 79 26.59 -6.38 -0.88
C GLU A 79 25.27 -5.62 -0.67
N TRP A 80 24.64 -5.79 0.49
CA TRP A 80 23.45 -5.03 0.85
C TRP A 80 23.68 -3.51 0.78
N ASN A 81 24.80 -3.02 1.29
CA ASN A 81 25.11 -1.59 1.27
C ASN A 81 25.21 -1.05 -0.17
N GLU A 82 25.70 -1.85 -1.12
CA GLU A 82 25.72 -1.46 -2.53
C GLU A 82 24.30 -1.40 -3.13
N ILE A 83 23.42 -2.34 -2.76
CA ILE A 83 22.01 -2.32 -3.17
C ILE A 83 21.30 -1.08 -2.59
N GLU A 84 21.48 -0.82 -1.29
CA GLU A 84 20.86 0.29 -0.57
C GLU A 84 21.31 1.67 -1.11
N LYS A 85 22.56 1.79 -1.57
CA LYS A 85 23.07 3.01 -2.23
C LYS A 85 22.46 3.23 -3.60
N LYS A 86 22.38 2.19 -4.43
CA LYS A 86 21.91 2.27 -5.82
C LYS A 86 20.46 2.69 -5.91
N THR A 87 19.64 2.29 -4.94
CA THR A 87 18.21 2.62 -4.96
C THR A 87 17.66 2.81 -3.54
N LYS A 88 16.89 3.88 -3.33
CA LYS A 88 15.91 3.98 -2.23
C LYS A 88 14.52 3.74 -2.81
N PRO A 89 14.21 2.52 -3.28
CA PRO A 89 13.01 2.30 -4.05
C PRO A 89 11.79 2.44 -3.14
N PHE A 90 10.67 2.87 -3.72
CA PHE A 90 9.35 2.80 -3.10
C PHE A 90 9.15 3.55 -1.76
N GLN A 91 9.90 4.62 -1.49
CA GLN A 91 9.68 5.47 -0.29
C GLN A 91 8.26 6.06 -0.18
N TRP A 92 7.51 6.08 -1.28
CA TRP A 92 6.12 6.54 -1.34
C TRP A 92 5.10 5.48 -0.88
N ILE A 93 5.55 4.26 -0.56
CA ILE A 93 4.72 3.21 0.04
C ILE A 93 4.60 3.44 1.55
N ASP A 94 3.38 3.60 2.03
CA ASP A 94 3.09 3.62 3.46
C ASP A 94 2.83 2.19 3.96
N ILE A 95 3.72 1.68 4.80
CA ILE A 95 3.63 0.33 5.38
C ILE A 95 2.36 0.15 6.22
N LYS A 96 1.81 1.25 6.78
CA LYS A 96 0.57 1.21 7.57
C LYS A 96 -0.67 1.10 6.68
N ASN A 97 -0.56 1.40 5.39
CA ASN A 97 -1.66 1.32 4.44
C ASN A 97 -1.75 -0.10 3.86
N LYS A 98 -2.61 -0.93 4.47
CA LYS A 98 -2.85 -2.32 4.06
C LYS A 98 -3.11 -2.48 2.55
N ASP A 99 -3.96 -1.63 1.98
CA ASP A 99 -4.31 -1.70 0.56
C ASP A 99 -3.12 -1.38 -0.33
N GLN A 100 -2.29 -0.41 0.07
CA GLN A 100 -1.09 -0.02 -0.65
C GLN A 100 -0.03 -1.11 -0.60
N VAL A 101 0.22 -1.70 0.58
CA VAL A 101 1.17 -2.79 0.76
C VAL A 101 0.76 -4.03 -0.04
N TYR A 102 -0.52 -4.42 0.05
CA TYR A 102 -1.02 -5.56 -0.73
C TYR A 102 -0.93 -5.30 -2.23
N TRP A 103 -1.32 -4.11 -2.69
CA TRP A 103 -1.18 -3.72 -4.09
C TRP A 103 0.28 -3.75 -4.55
N PHE A 104 1.21 -3.28 -3.71
CA PHE A 104 2.64 -3.23 -3.99
C PHE A 104 3.21 -4.63 -4.18
N TYR A 105 2.99 -5.52 -3.21
CA TYR A 105 3.37 -6.92 -3.29
C TYR A 105 2.82 -7.60 -4.55
N MET A 106 1.52 -7.49 -4.79
CA MET A 106 0.88 -8.12 -5.94
C MET A 106 1.42 -7.57 -7.27
N HIS A 107 1.69 -6.28 -7.36
CA HIS A 107 2.26 -5.68 -8.58
C HIS A 107 3.69 -6.13 -8.83
N ILE A 108 4.55 -6.15 -7.80
CA ILE A 108 5.92 -6.62 -7.92
C ILE A 108 5.93 -8.09 -8.35
N ARG A 109 5.18 -8.95 -7.64
CA ARG A 109 5.06 -10.38 -7.97
C ARG A 109 4.62 -10.56 -9.42
N ARG A 110 3.59 -9.84 -9.87
CA ARG A 110 3.07 -10.02 -11.23
C ARG A 110 3.99 -9.49 -12.33
N LYS A 111 4.87 -8.53 -12.03
CA LYS A 111 5.75 -7.89 -13.02
C LYS A 111 7.12 -8.54 -13.11
N ILE A 112 7.68 -8.92 -11.97
CA ILE A 112 9.02 -9.50 -11.87
C ILE A 112 8.95 -11.02 -11.90
N ASN A 113 7.89 -11.60 -11.32
CA ASN A 113 7.83 -13.01 -10.95
C ASN A 113 6.94 -13.85 -11.88
N SER A 114 6.88 -13.51 -13.17
CA SER A 114 6.02 -14.21 -14.14
C SER A 114 6.40 -15.67 -14.36
N ASN A 115 7.62 -16.12 -14.00
CA ASN A 115 8.11 -17.43 -14.44
C ASN A 115 8.81 -18.35 -13.41
N ASN A 116 9.18 -17.98 -12.18
CA ASN A 116 10.09 -18.89 -11.42
C ASN A 116 10.10 -18.88 -9.88
N TYR A 117 9.12 -18.29 -9.19
CA TYR A 117 9.02 -18.49 -7.74
C TYR A 117 7.59 -18.86 -7.36
N ASP A 118 7.37 -20.15 -7.15
CA ASP A 118 6.20 -20.68 -6.48
C ASP A 118 6.33 -20.42 -4.97
N PHE A 119 6.27 -19.14 -4.58
CA PHE A 119 6.01 -18.80 -3.19
C PHE A 119 4.56 -19.23 -2.94
N THR A 120 4.47 -20.36 -2.26
CA THR A 120 3.28 -21.11 -1.88
C THR A 120 2.08 -20.21 -1.65
N ALA A 121 1.00 -20.58 -2.35
CA ALA A 121 -0.40 -20.20 -2.21
C ALA A 121 -0.73 -18.82 -1.57
N ILE A 122 -1.47 -18.03 -2.34
CA ILE A 122 -2.13 -16.78 -1.94
C ILE A 122 -2.87 -16.88 -0.57
N THR A 123 -3.22 -18.08 -0.13
CA THR A 123 -3.82 -18.38 1.18
C THR A 123 -2.91 -18.10 2.38
N ASP A 124 -1.58 -18.25 2.26
CA ASP A 124 -0.65 -18.00 3.38
C ASP A 124 -0.40 -16.50 3.61
N LEU A 125 -0.64 -15.67 2.58
CA LEU A 125 -0.46 -14.21 2.64
C LEU A 125 -1.53 -13.51 3.48
N VAL A 126 -2.68 -14.15 3.73
CA VAL A 126 -3.78 -13.56 4.49
C VAL A 126 -3.44 -13.41 5.98
N HIS A 127 -2.48 -14.20 6.47
CA HIS A 127 -2.05 -14.22 7.88
C HIS A 127 -0.69 -13.56 8.12
N MET A 128 -0.05 -13.03 7.08
CA MET A 128 1.27 -12.43 7.18
C MET A 128 1.17 -10.95 7.61
N GLU A 129 2.09 -10.50 8.47
CA GLU A 129 2.16 -9.08 8.83
C GLU A 129 2.45 -8.18 7.61
N LEU A 130 1.94 -6.95 7.62
CA LEU A 130 2.13 -6.00 6.52
C LEU A 130 3.61 -5.67 6.26
N SER A 131 4.41 -5.61 7.33
CA SER A 131 5.86 -5.43 7.28
C SER A 131 6.54 -6.53 6.44
N GLU A 132 6.13 -7.78 6.60
CA GLU A 132 6.69 -8.92 5.89
C GLU A 132 6.35 -8.86 4.40
N LEU A 133 5.09 -8.58 4.06
CA LEU A 133 4.68 -8.39 2.66
C LEU A 133 5.47 -7.26 2.00
N TYR A 134 5.69 -6.18 2.74
CA TYR A 134 6.51 -5.06 2.29
C TYR A 134 7.96 -5.50 2.05
N TYR A 135 8.59 -6.23 2.97
CA TYR A 135 9.97 -6.70 2.81
C TYR A 135 10.13 -7.75 1.70
N ILE A 136 9.16 -8.66 1.52
CA ILE A 136 9.16 -9.62 0.41
C ILE A 136 9.12 -8.89 -0.94
N ALA A 137 8.24 -7.90 -1.07
CA ALA A 137 8.14 -7.12 -2.30
C ALA A 137 9.44 -6.36 -2.60
N HIS A 138 10.09 -5.82 -1.57
CA HIS A 138 11.41 -5.23 -1.70
C HIS A 138 12.47 -6.24 -2.10
N TYR A 139 12.49 -7.43 -1.47
CA TYR A 139 13.44 -8.49 -1.79
C TYR A 139 13.35 -8.90 -3.26
N ILE A 140 12.14 -9.18 -3.76
CA ILE A 140 11.92 -9.54 -5.17
C ILE A 140 12.44 -8.46 -6.11
N PHE A 141 12.28 -7.18 -5.75
CA PHE A 141 12.80 -6.07 -6.56
C PHE A 141 14.33 -5.95 -6.49
N ASP A 142 14.90 -6.12 -5.30
CA ASP A 142 16.34 -6.02 -5.07
C ASP A 142 17.08 -7.15 -5.80
N ASP A 143 16.55 -8.37 -5.73
CA ASP A 143 17.11 -9.58 -6.35
C ASP A 143 16.85 -9.68 -7.86
N TRP A 144 15.89 -8.92 -8.40
CA TRP A 144 15.57 -8.95 -9.82
C TRP A 144 16.80 -8.67 -10.69
N SER A 145 17.24 -9.67 -11.45
CA SER A 145 18.39 -9.60 -12.37
C SER A 145 18.05 -8.78 -13.62
N SER A 146 17.98 -7.46 -13.47
CA SER A 146 17.67 -6.52 -14.55
C SER A 146 18.57 -5.30 -14.48
N SER A 147 18.64 -4.55 -15.59
CA SER A 147 19.44 -3.32 -15.66
C SER A 147 18.91 -2.26 -14.69
N GLN A 148 19.79 -1.34 -14.29
CA GLN A 148 19.43 -0.25 -13.38
C GLN A 148 18.28 0.60 -13.97
N GLU A 149 18.33 0.88 -15.28
CA GLU A 149 17.30 1.64 -16.00
C GLU A 149 15.96 0.92 -15.98
N SER A 150 15.96 -0.41 -16.09
CA SER A 150 14.75 -1.23 -16.03
C SER A 150 14.12 -1.20 -14.64
N LYS A 151 14.96 -1.26 -13.59
CA LYS A 151 14.55 -1.10 -12.19
C LYS A 151 13.96 0.28 -11.92
N GLU A 152 14.59 1.35 -12.40
CA GLU A 152 14.09 2.73 -12.29
C GLU A 152 12.78 2.93 -13.03
N LEU A 153 12.68 2.42 -14.26
CA LEU A 153 11.47 2.49 -15.07
C LEU A 153 10.30 1.78 -14.38
N LEU A 154 10.54 0.63 -13.76
CA LEU A 154 9.52 -0.07 -12.98
C LEU A 154 9.06 0.77 -11.79
N GLN A 155 9.98 1.34 -11.02
CA GLN A 155 9.64 2.21 -9.89
C GLN A 155 8.75 3.40 -10.32
N ILE A 156 9.11 4.09 -11.40
CA ILE A 156 8.35 5.23 -11.95
C ILE A 156 6.94 4.77 -12.38
N LYS A 157 6.86 3.65 -13.13
CA LYS A 157 5.57 3.09 -13.59
C LYS A 157 4.68 2.71 -12.41
N MET A 158 5.24 2.10 -11.37
CA MET A 158 4.50 1.70 -10.19
C MET A 158 3.92 2.89 -9.44
N LYS A 159 4.72 3.95 -9.22
CA LYS A 159 4.24 5.17 -8.57
C LYS A 159 3.05 5.77 -9.32
N LYS A 160 3.18 5.93 -10.64
CA LYS A 160 2.10 6.44 -11.52
C LYS A 160 0.85 5.56 -11.46
N ASN A 161 1.01 4.24 -11.50
CA ASN A 161 -0.12 3.30 -11.44
C ASN A 161 -0.87 3.39 -10.11
N TRP A 162 -0.15 3.56 -9.00
CA TRP A 162 -0.77 3.74 -7.69
C TRP A 162 -1.51 5.07 -7.59
N GLU A 163 -0.90 6.18 -8.03
CA GLU A 163 -1.55 7.49 -8.08
C GLU A 163 -2.85 7.44 -8.91
N GLN A 164 -2.80 6.76 -10.05
CA GLN A 164 -3.98 6.54 -10.89
C GLN A 164 -5.04 5.66 -10.22
N LYS A 165 -4.63 4.60 -9.50
CA LYS A 165 -5.55 3.77 -8.70
C LYS A 165 -6.21 4.61 -7.60
N LYS A 166 -5.42 5.37 -6.83
CA LYS A 166 -5.91 6.27 -5.78
C LYS A 166 -6.90 7.29 -6.34
N TYR A 167 -6.62 7.85 -7.52
CA TYR A 167 -7.55 8.74 -8.20
C TYR A 167 -8.86 8.02 -8.56
N ARG A 168 -8.78 6.85 -9.21
CA ARG A 168 -9.95 6.03 -9.57
C ARG A 168 -10.79 5.66 -8.35
N ASP A 169 -10.15 5.28 -7.25
CA ASP A 169 -10.83 4.94 -6.00
C ASP A 169 -11.50 6.18 -5.39
N LYS A 170 -10.86 7.36 -5.45
CA LYS A 170 -11.44 8.64 -5.00
C LYS A 170 -12.66 9.07 -5.83
N VAL A 171 -12.66 8.81 -7.13
CA VAL A 171 -13.78 9.16 -8.03
C VAL A 171 -14.76 8.02 -8.25
N LYS A 172 -14.57 6.86 -7.61
CA LYS A 172 -15.48 5.71 -7.73
C LYS A 172 -16.88 6.12 -7.27
N GLY A 173 -17.86 5.93 -8.15
CA GLY A 173 -19.25 6.34 -7.90
C GLY A 173 -19.55 7.82 -8.15
N LYS A 174 -18.54 8.65 -8.45
CA LYS A 174 -18.73 10.04 -8.85
C LYS A 174 -18.80 10.15 -10.37
N LYS A 175 -19.73 10.96 -10.87
CA LYS A 175 -19.81 11.30 -12.30
C LYS A 175 -19.31 12.72 -12.50
N VAL A 176 -18.50 12.93 -13.53
CA VAL A 176 -18.03 14.26 -13.90
C VAL A 176 -19.21 15.04 -14.47
N LEU A 177 -19.44 16.24 -13.94
CA LEU A 177 -20.43 17.19 -14.47
C LEU A 177 -19.71 18.25 -15.30
N ASN A 178 -19.71 18.09 -16.62
CA ASN A 178 -19.17 19.07 -17.55
C ASN A 178 -20.27 20.02 -17.98
N ILE A 179 -20.24 21.26 -17.46
CA ILE A 179 -21.21 22.31 -17.79
C ILE A 179 -20.48 23.61 -18.14
N TYR A 180 -21.09 24.37 -19.03
CA TYR A 180 -20.69 25.75 -19.32
C TYR A 180 -21.49 26.69 -18.41
N LEU A 181 -20.79 27.57 -17.73
CA LEU A 181 -21.36 28.63 -16.90
C LEU A 181 -20.78 29.95 -17.39
N GLU A 182 -21.58 31.02 -17.32
CA GLU A 182 -21.05 32.36 -17.51
C GLU A 182 -19.92 32.64 -16.52
N SER A 183 -18.91 33.41 -16.95
CA SER A 183 -17.73 33.67 -16.11
C SER A 183 -18.11 34.26 -14.75
N LYS A 184 -19.02 35.24 -14.74
CA LYS A 184 -19.49 35.89 -13.50
C LYS A 184 -20.14 34.88 -12.55
N VAL A 185 -21.02 34.03 -13.06
CA VAL A 185 -21.71 32.99 -12.28
C VAL A 185 -20.71 31.97 -11.70
N LYS A 186 -19.70 31.57 -12.48
CA LYS A 186 -18.65 30.67 -12.01
C LYS A 186 -17.81 31.28 -10.88
N ASP A 187 -17.52 32.57 -10.96
CA ASP A 187 -16.74 33.28 -9.95
C ASP A 187 -17.55 33.51 -8.66
N GLU A 188 -18.84 33.82 -8.76
CA GLU A 188 -19.75 33.85 -7.61
C GLU A 188 -19.86 32.48 -6.95
N LEU A 189 -20.00 31.40 -7.73
CA LEU A 189 -20.04 30.03 -7.22
C LEU A 189 -18.76 29.68 -6.46
N LYS A 190 -17.58 30.06 -6.97
CA LYS A 190 -16.30 29.90 -6.28
C LYS A 190 -16.26 30.66 -4.96
N LYS A 191 -16.73 31.90 -4.95
CA LYS A 191 -16.77 32.75 -3.75
C LYS A 191 -17.64 32.12 -2.67
N LEU A 192 -18.85 31.72 -3.03
CA LEU A 192 -19.80 31.07 -2.12
C LEU A 192 -19.26 29.75 -1.57
N ALA A 193 -18.65 28.92 -2.43
CA ALA A 193 -18.03 27.67 -1.98
C ALA A 193 -16.93 27.93 -0.94
N LYS A 194 -16.09 28.94 -1.18
CA LYS A 194 -15.01 29.34 -0.25
C LYS A 194 -15.56 29.86 1.08
N GLU A 195 -16.56 30.74 1.05
CA GLU A 195 -17.22 31.25 2.27
C GLU A 195 -17.86 30.14 3.11
N ASN A 196 -18.27 29.04 2.47
CA ASN A 196 -18.85 27.87 3.13
C ASN A 196 -17.81 26.78 3.47
N ASN A 197 -16.50 27.04 3.31
CA ASN A 197 -15.41 26.08 3.51
C ASN A 197 -15.62 24.75 2.74
N LYS A 198 -16.14 24.84 1.51
CA LYS A 198 -16.48 23.69 0.65
C LYS A 198 -15.76 23.77 -0.69
N THR A 199 -15.55 22.62 -1.33
CA THR A 199 -15.16 22.61 -2.74
C THR A 199 -16.36 23.03 -3.61
N ILE A 200 -16.09 23.49 -4.84
CA ILE A 200 -17.15 23.84 -5.79
C ILE A 200 -18.10 22.65 -6.01
N THR A 201 -17.54 21.44 -6.14
CA THR A 201 -18.32 20.21 -6.30
C THR A 201 -19.22 19.96 -5.09
N ASP A 202 -18.68 20.00 -3.87
CA ASP A 202 -19.48 19.78 -2.66
C ASP A 202 -20.56 20.85 -2.51
N PHE A 203 -20.25 22.09 -2.87
CA PHE A 203 -21.22 23.19 -2.79
C PHE A 203 -22.36 23.00 -3.81
N VAL A 204 -22.05 22.62 -5.05
CA VAL A 204 -23.05 22.31 -6.08
C VAL A 204 -23.94 21.13 -5.65
N GLU A 205 -23.36 20.06 -5.12
CA GLU A 205 -24.14 18.93 -4.60
C GLU A 205 -25.10 19.37 -3.48
N ASN A 206 -24.65 20.25 -2.57
CA ASN A 206 -25.50 20.80 -1.52
C ASN A 206 -26.64 21.68 -2.07
N LEU A 207 -26.37 22.51 -3.10
CA LEU A 207 -27.39 23.32 -3.76
C LEU A 207 -28.47 22.43 -4.39
N ILE A 208 -28.05 21.39 -5.14
CA ILE A 208 -28.96 20.44 -5.76
C ILE A 208 -29.79 19.71 -4.70
N GLN A 209 -29.17 19.23 -3.63
CA GLN A 209 -29.88 18.54 -2.56
C GLN A 209 -30.91 19.44 -1.85
N LYS A 210 -30.58 20.72 -1.64
CA LYS A 210 -31.52 21.70 -1.07
C LYS A 210 -32.72 21.90 -2.00
N GLU A 211 -32.48 22.10 -3.29
CA GLU A 211 -33.56 22.33 -4.26
C GLU A 211 -34.46 21.08 -4.40
N VAL A 212 -33.88 19.88 -4.44
CA VAL A 212 -34.64 18.63 -4.49
C VAL A 212 -35.56 18.48 -3.27
N LYS A 213 -35.10 18.86 -2.07
CA LYS A 213 -35.96 18.84 -0.86
C LYS A 213 -37.15 19.78 -1.01
N LEU A 214 -36.92 21.01 -1.45
CA LEU A 214 -37.99 22.00 -1.65
C LEU A 214 -39.00 21.54 -2.69
N VAL A 215 -38.54 21.00 -3.83
CA VAL A 215 -39.42 20.47 -4.89
C VAL A 215 -40.28 19.32 -4.36
N ASN A 216 -39.70 18.40 -3.58
CA ASN A 216 -40.45 17.28 -3.00
C ASN A 216 -41.50 17.74 -1.99
N GLU A 217 -41.20 18.78 -1.19
CA GLU A 217 -42.17 19.38 -0.27
C GLU A 217 -43.34 20.02 -1.01
N ARG A 218 -43.08 20.74 -2.12
CA ARG A 218 -44.13 21.34 -2.94
C ARG A 218 -45.06 20.27 -3.53
N LYS A 219 -44.51 19.21 -4.11
CA LYS A 219 -45.29 18.09 -4.66
C LYS A 219 -46.20 17.45 -3.62
N ARG A 220 -45.69 17.21 -2.40
CA ARG A 220 -46.50 16.66 -1.30
C ARG A 220 -47.65 17.58 -0.90
N ARG A 221 -47.43 18.90 -0.88
CA ARG A 221 -48.48 19.88 -0.58
C ARG A 221 -49.58 19.85 -1.65
N GLU A 222 -49.19 19.83 -2.92
CA GLU A 222 -50.13 19.75 -4.05
C GLU A 222 -50.95 18.45 -4.03
N GLU A 223 -50.32 17.31 -3.75
CA GLU A 223 -51.01 16.02 -3.59
C GLU A 223 -52.03 16.05 -2.44
N ASN A 224 -51.68 16.69 -1.32
CA ASN A 224 -52.58 16.83 -0.18
C ASN A 224 -53.77 17.75 -0.49
N ILE A 225 -53.53 18.86 -1.18
CA ILE A 225 -54.59 19.78 -1.65
C ILE A 225 -55.53 19.05 -2.62
N ASN A 226 -54.98 18.30 -3.57
CA ASN A 226 -55.77 17.53 -4.53
C ASN A 226 -56.62 16.44 -3.85
N LYS A 227 -56.09 15.76 -2.82
CA LYS A 227 -56.86 14.81 -2.00
C LYS A 227 -57.99 15.51 -1.24
N MET A 228 -57.73 16.68 -0.65
CA MET A 228 -58.74 17.46 0.07
C MET A 228 -59.87 17.93 -0.86
N ASN A 229 -59.53 18.42 -2.06
CA ASN A 229 -60.51 18.86 -3.04
C ASN A 229 -61.35 17.70 -3.59
N LYS A 230 -60.76 16.51 -3.75
CA LYS A 230 -61.49 15.31 -4.19
C LYS A 230 -62.50 14.80 -3.14
N ASN A 231 -62.24 15.06 -1.85
CA ASN A 231 -63.14 14.71 -0.75
C ASN A 231 -64.26 15.75 -0.55
N ARG A 232 -64.13 16.97 -1.09
CA ARG A 232 -65.20 17.97 -1.16
C ARG A 232 -66.01 17.77 -2.45
N ARG A 233 -66.71 16.64 -2.61
CA ARG A 233 -67.78 16.55 -3.62
C ARG A 233 -68.99 17.35 -3.12
N PRO A 234 -69.70 18.10 -3.99
CA PRO A 234 -70.81 18.94 -3.55
C PRO A 234 -71.89 18.08 -2.90
N LEU A 235 -72.44 18.57 -1.78
CA LEU A 235 -73.72 18.10 -1.26
C LEU A 235 -74.69 18.14 -2.44
N ARG A 236 -75.24 16.97 -2.81
CA ARG A 236 -76.28 16.91 -3.83
C ARG A 236 -77.42 17.79 -3.33
N ASP A 237 -77.70 18.86 -4.07
CA ASP A 237 -78.90 19.67 -3.86
C ASP A 237 -80.09 18.71 -3.89
N CYS A 238 -80.74 18.57 -2.73
CA CYS A 238 -82.00 17.86 -2.62
C CYS A 238 -83.12 18.85 -2.96
N SER A 239 -83.83 18.49 -4.04
CA SER A 239 -85.17 18.96 -4.43
C SER A 239 -85.25 20.30 -5.14
#